data_AF-A0A0C2ZNP9-F1
#
_entry.id   AF-A0A0C2ZNP9-F1
#
_cell.length_a   1.000
_cell.length_b   1.000
_cell.length_c   1.000
_cell.angle_alpha   90.00
_cell.angle_beta   90.00
_cell.angle_gamma   90.00
#
_symmetry.space_group_name_H-M   'P 1'
#
loop_
_entity.id
_entity.type
_entity.pdbx_description
1 polymer ?
#
loop_
_entity_poly.entity_id
_entity_poly.type
_entity_poly.pdbx_seq_one_letter_code
_entity_poly.pdbx_strand_id
1 'polypeptide(L)'
;MLARVIGAVRTFSMSLAHTTTRMVPKVRQIELTHVEDQLCSLLDEFTRFLEREQGTKTACRINGGWVRDKLLGQDSNDVDICLADMMGVPFVEQFVAYLSERKHIPVNKVTKIESNPDQSKHLETARTTLLGVDLDFVNLRSEEYTDDSRIPTGVKFGTPLEDALRRDITINSLFYNVHTRAVEDHTEKGLDDLRDGVIRTPLPPLQTFRDDPLRVVRCVRFASRFGFEMAPELRDAAQDKSIQEALSCKISRERIGEELDKMIKGVQPVHAVQLINELSLFNCIFHVPANILTLSSSSLGSLDSSLTACTILRSILSSASLPNGTNVPVHPMLLSYTMRDPGTKARLFMAASLFPFYGITYKDRKQKEHYLVEAVIREGLKLGNKNYYLDGIPALFGAASELIEGLSLDQDRFKAPSERVSIGLFLRHPKMHKPTSGSNWSSSLLFSLVCELTRLRDIDDATKCIERYNAFTTRVDELGLGDTVEAKPLLNGNEVVGLVGGKPGPWTKIVLDKVLEWQLEHPLGDKAACTDWLKEEYNSQRINVQELVESTSGSKRVQAGEGGTSKKVKR
;
A
#
# COMPACT_ATOMS: atom_id res chain seq x y z
N MET A 1 30.94 2.88 -2.18
CA MET A 1 30.04 1.77 -1.73
C MET A 1 28.57 2.06 -2.06
N LEU A 2 28.05 3.27 -1.86
CA LEU A 2 26.93 3.74 -2.69
C LEU A 2 27.35 3.85 -4.17
N ALA A 3 28.65 4.05 -4.43
CA ALA A 3 29.32 3.73 -5.71
C ALA A 3 29.03 2.31 -6.24
N ARG A 4 29.00 1.34 -5.33
CA ARG A 4 28.58 -0.01 -5.63
C ARG A 4 27.08 -0.09 -5.68
N VAL A 5 26.25 0.67 -4.95
CA VAL A 5 24.78 0.63 -5.07
C VAL A 5 24.27 1.36 -6.32
N ILE A 6 24.86 2.45 -6.80
CA ILE A 6 24.47 3.19 -8.01
C ILE A 6 25.13 2.54 -9.24
N GLY A 7 26.41 2.17 -9.13
CA GLY A 7 27.09 1.33 -10.11
C GLY A 7 26.45 -0.05 -10.23
N ALA A 8 26.09 -0.71 -9.11
CA ALA A 8 25.28 -1.92 -9.10
C ALA A 8 23.86 -1.66 -9.54
N VAL A 9 23.16 -0.61 -9.17
CA VAL A 9 21.78 -0.44 -9.64
C VAL A 9 21.71 -0.46 -11.18
N ARG A 10 22.81 -0.17 -11.88
CA ARG A 10 23.00 -0.54 -13.30
C ARG A 10 23.64 -1.92 -13.58
N THR A 11 24.69 -2.37 -12.87
CA THR A 11 25.29 -3.72 -13.06
C THR A 11 24.57 -4.88 -12.33
N PHE A 12 24.12 -4.70 -11.09
CA PHE A 12 23.04 -5.48 -10.44
C PHE A 12 21.70 -5.47 -11.19
N SER A 13 21.27 -4.46 -11.95
CA SER A 13 20.07 -4.68 -12.79
C SER A 13 20.28 -5.80 -13.83
N MET A 14 21.54 -6.11 -14.18
CA MET A 14 21.90 -7.28 -14.98
C MET A 14 22.37 -8.49 -14.14
N SER A 15 22.87 -8.29 -12.91
CA SER A 15 23.45 -9.35 -12.04
C SER A 15 22.50 -9.85 -10.92
N LEU A 16 21.45 -9.11 -10.53
CA LEU A 16 20.37 -9.60 -9.65
C LEU A 16 19.44 -10.57 -10.38
N ALA A 17 19.57 -10.73 -11.70
CA ALA A 17 19.07 -11.91 -12.38
C ALA A 17 19.59 -13.22 -11.72
N HIS A 18 20.69 -13.16 -10.94
CA HIS A 18 21.35 -14.32 -10.34
C HIS A 18 21.70 -14.17 -8.83
N THR A 19 21.18 -13.19 -8.09
CA THR A 19 21.50 -13.08 -6.64
C THR A 19 20.33 -12.68 -5.76
N THR A 20 19.14 -13.21 -6.05
CA THR A 20 18.23 -13.60 -4.97
C THR A 20 18.77 -14.93 -4.47
N THR A 21 19.36 -14.97 -3.26
CA THR A 21 19.68 -16.25 -2.63
C THR A 21 18.37 -17.02 -2.53
N ARG A 22 18.20 -18.05 -3.37
CA ARG A 22 17.00 -18.90 -3.39
C ARG A 22 16.70 -19.31 -1.96
N MET A 23 15.60 -18.79 -1.42
CA MET A 23 15.16 -19.18 -0.09
C MET A 23 14.55 -20.57 -0.24
N VAL A 24 15.36 -21.59 0.01
CA VAL A 24 14.88 -22.97 0.15
C VAL A 24 14.26 -23.07 1.54
N PRO A 25 12.93 -23.12 1.66
CA PRO A 25 12.31 -23.18 2.97
C PRO A 25 12.54 -24.55 3.61
N LYS A 26 12.62 -24.57 4.94
CA LYS A 26 12.61 -25.82 5.70
C LYS A 26 11.16 -26.28 5.86
N VAL A 27 10.69 -27.12 4.93
CA VAL A 27 9.36 -27.74 5.00
C VAL A 27 9.31 -28.71 6.19
N ARG A 28 8.30 -28.54 7.04
CA ARG A 28 8.09 -29.34 8.26
C ARG A 28 6.90 -30.28 8.09
N GLN A 29 6.76 -31.22 9.02
CA GLN A 29 5.47 -31.88 9.21
C GLN A 29 4.50 -30.90 9.89
N ILE A 30 3.21 -31.03 9.60
CA ILE A 30 2.20 -30.19 10.24
C ILE A 30 2.03 -30.63 11.69
N GLU A 31 2.31 -29.71 12.61
CA GLU A 31 2.01 -29.84 14.02
C GLU A 31 0.78 -28.98 14.33
N LEU A 32 -0.30 -29.63 14.78
CA LEU A 32 -1.50 -28.94 15.20
C LEU A 32 -1.31 -28.35 16.60
N THR A 33 -1.75 -27.11 16.77
CA THR A 33 -1.97 -26.56 18.11
C THR A 33 -3.09 -27.31 18.80
N HIS A 34 -3.19 -27.18 20.12
CA HIS A 34 -4.28 -27.80 20.89
C HIS A 34 -5.67 -27.40 20.35
N VAL A 35 -5.84 -26.13 19.96
CA VAL A 35 -7.10 -25.61 19.40
C VAL A 35 -7.40 -26.21 18.03
N GLU A 36 -6.40 -26.27 17.14
CA GLU A 36 -6.56 -26.86 15.80
C GLU A 36 -6.83 -28.37 15.86
N ASP A 37 -6.19 -29.09 16.79
CA ASP A 37 -6.43 -30.51 17.02
C ASP A 37 -7.86 -30.76 17.52
N GLN A 38 -8.33 -29.95 18.47
CA GLN A 38 -9.70 -30.00 18.97
C GLN A 38 -10.70 -29.70 17.84
N LEU A 39 -10.44 -28.67 17.03
CA LEU A 39 -11.26 -28.33 15.87
C LEU A 39 -11.36 -29.51 14.89
N CYS A 40 -10.23 -30.10 14.52
CA CYS A 40 -10.19 -31.25 13.62
C CYS A 40 -10.96 -32.44 14.20
N SER A 41 -10.85 -32.68 15.51
CA SER A 41 -11.58 -33.76 16.20
C SER A 41 -13.09 -33.51 16.17
N LEU A 42 -13.54 -32.29 16.44
CA LEU A 42 -14.96 -31.92 16.41
C LEU A 42 -15.56 -32.07 15.01
N LEU A 43 -14.82 -31.67 13.97
CA LEU A 43 -15.25 -31.83 12.59
C LEU A 43 -15.37 -33.31 12.21
N ASP A 44 -14.39 -34.14 12.54
CA ASP A 44 -14.42 -35.59 12.28
C ASP A 44 -15.55 -36.30 13.05
N GLU A 45 -15.79 -35.93 14.30
CA GLU A 45 -16.91 -36.47 15.08
C GLU A 45 -18.26 -36.09 14.48
N PHE A 46 -18.38 -34.85 13.99
CA PHE A 46 -19.60 -34.37 13.37
C PHE A 46 -19.88 -35.05 12.02
N THR A 47 -18.88 -35.25 11.17
CA THR A 47 -19.07 -36.00 9.91
C THR A 47 -19.49 -37.44 10.17
N ARG A 48 -18.95 -38.10 11.20
CA ARG A 48 -19.39 -39.44 11.64
C ARG A 48 -20.80 -39.44 12.24
N PHE A 49 -21.22 -38.35 12.86
CA PHE A 49 -22.60 -38.20 13.33
C PHE A 49 -23.57 -38.06 12.15
N LEU A 50 -23.24 -37.24 11.14
CA LEU A 50 -24.03 -37.09 9.92
C LEU A 50 -24.19 -38.41 9.17
N GLU A 51 -23.12 -39.20 9.05
CA GLU A 51 -23.18 -40.51 8.40
C GLU A 51 -24.08 -41.49 9.17
N ARG A 52 -23.99 -41.51 10.51
CA ARG A 52 -24.76 -42.44 11.36
C ARG A 52 -26.25 -42.10 11.45
N GLU A 53 -26.58 -40.83 11.66
CA GLU A 53 -27.97 -40.40 11.93
C GLU A 53 -28.73 -40.04 10.67
N GLN A 54 -28.05 -39.53 9.64
CA GLN A 54 -28.68 -39.00 8.42
C GLN A 54 -28.25 -39.73 7.15
N GLY A 55 -27.33 -40.71 7.23
CA GLY A 55 -26.79 -41.41 6.07
C GLY A 55 -25.99 -40.54 5.10
N THR A 56 -25.64 -39.30 5.51
CA THR A 56 -24.96 -38.34 4.65
C THR A 56 -23.45 -38.49 4.82
N LYS A 57 -22.79 -38.93 3.75
CA LYS A 57 -21.33 -39.02 3.71
C LYS A 57 -20.76 -37.70 3.25
N THR A 58 -19.80 -37.17 4.01
CA THR A 58 -19.07 -35.96 3.66
C THR A 58 -17.67 -36.04 4.26
N ALA A 59 -16.73 -35.32 3.67
CA ALA A 59 -15.37 -35.20 4.16
C ALA A 59 -14.95 -33.73 4.27
N CYS A 60 -14.24 -33.41 5.34
CA CYS A 60 -13.68 -32.11 5.63
C CYS A 60 -12.18 -32.09 5.33
N ARG A 61 -11.73 -31.08 4.60
CA ARG A 61 -10.30 -30.80 4.36
C ARG A 61 -10.02 -29.35 4.68
N ILE A 62 -8.90 -29.06 5.34
CA ILE A 62 -8.38 -27.69 5.40
C ILE A 62 -7.58 -27.47 4.11
N ASN A 63 -7.78 -26.35 3.41
CA ASN A 63 -7.11 -26.10 2.13
C ASN A 63 -6.16 -24.90 2.18
N GLY A 64 -5.31 -24.79 1.16
CA GLY A 64 -4.80 -23.51 0.70
C GLY A 64 -3.75 -22.89 1.61
N GLY A 65 -3.98 -21.62 1.97
CA GLY A 65 -3.00 -20.78 2.66
C GLY A 65 -2.57 -21.35 4.01
N TRP A 66 -3.52 -21.91 4.76
CA TRP A 66 -3.25 -22.50 6.07
C TRP A 66 -2.26 -23.67 5.96
N VAL A 67 -2.48 -24.60 5.02
CA VAL A 67 -1.63 -25.80 4.85
C VAL A 67 -0.19 -25.39 4.51
N ARG A 68 -0.03 -24.49 3.52
CA ARG A 68 1.27 -23.94 3.12
C ARG A 68 1.97 -23.26 4.29
N ASP A 69 1.27 -22.38 5.01
CA ASP A 69 1.86 -21.57 6.07
C ASP A 69 2.29 -22.46 7.25
N LYS A 70 1.48 -23.46 7.64
CA LYS A 70 1.87 -24.45 8.66
C LYS A 70 3.10 -25.26 8.25
N LEU A 71 3.18 -25.70 6.99
CA LEU A 71 4.37 -26.40 6.46
C LEU A 71 5.64 -25.54 6.48
N LEU A 72 5.48 -24.21 6.39
CA LEU A 72 6.56 -23.22 6.54
C LEU A 72 6.83 -22.84 8.01
N GLY A 73 6.11 -23.41 8.97
CA GLY A 73 6.22 -23.12 10.40
C GLY A 73 5.61 -21.78 10.81
N GLN A 74 4.61 -21.30 10.08
CA GLN A 74 3.81 -20.11 10.40
C GLN A 74 2.41 -20.53 10.81
N ASP A 75 1.86 -19.88 11.83
CA ASP A 75 0.46 -20.07 12.22
C ASP A 75 -0.47 -19.16 11.40
N SER A 76 -1.70 -19.64 11.18
CA SER A 76 -2.76 -18.89 10.50
C SER A 76 -4.05 -18.98 11.29
N ASN A 77 -4.71 -17.83 11.49
CA ASN A 77 -5.98 -17.75 12.22
C ASN A 77 -7.21 -17.87 11.32
N ASP A 78 -7.00 -17.87 10.00
CA ASP A 78 -8.04 -18.02 8.98
C ASP A 78 -7.91 -19.44 8.38
N VAL A 79 -8.98 -20.22 8.47
CA VAL A 79 -9.00 -21.64 8.08
C VAL A 79 -10.12 -21.89 7.08
N ASP A 80 -9.74 -22.22 5.86
CA ASP A 80 -10.67 -22.59 4.79
C ASP A 80 -10.99 -24.10 4.86
N ILE A 81 -12.21 -24.44 5.26
CA ILE A 81 -12.73 -25.81 5.31
C ILE A 81 -13.45 -26.15 4.00
N CYS A 82 -12.85 -27.05 3.22
CA CYS A 82 -13.44 -27.68 2.05
C CYS A 82 -14.34 -28.86 2.42
N LEU A 83 -15.57 -28.86 1.90
CA LEU A 83 -16.55 -29.94 1.99
C LEU A 83 -16.68 -30.65 0.65
N ALA A 84 -16.70 -31.98 0.66
CA ALA A 84 -16.78 -32.78 -0.56
C ALA A 84 -18.18 -32.80 -1.20
N ASP A 85 -19.21 -33.08 -0.40
CA ASP A 85 -20.53 -33.47 -0.94
C ASP A 85 -21.68 -32.59 -0.43
N MET A 86 -21.36 -31.47 0.23
CA MET A 86 -22.37 -30.60 0.85
C MET A 86 -22.01 -29.12 0.70
N MET A 87 -23.03 -28.27 0.64
CA MET A 87 -22.88 -26.82 0.69
C MET A 87 -22.46 -26.35 2.09
N GLY A 88 -21.68 -25.25 2.15
CA GLY A 88 -21.14 -24.71 3.39
C GLY A 88 -22.22 -24.28 4.40
N VAL A 89 -23.28 -23.61 3.94
CA VAL A 89 -24.33 -23.07 4.84
C VAL A 89 -25.09 -24.18 5.59
N PRO A 90 -25.68 -25.18 4.90
CA PRO A 90 -26.36 -26.29 5.59
C PRO A 90 -25.45 -27.07 6.53
N PHE A 91 -24.17 -27.23 6.16
CA PHE A 91 -23.19 -27.90 7.02
C PHE A 91 -22.95 -27.12 8.31
N VAL A 92 -22.69 -25.81 8.21
CA VAL A 92 -22.40 -24.96 9.37
C VAL A 92 -23.58 -24.84 10.32
N GLU A 93 -24.80 -24.68 9.79
CA GLU A 93 -26.01 -24.61 10.63
C GLU A 93 -26.18 -25.88 11.47
N GLN A 94 -26.02 -27.05 10.85
CA GLN A 94 -26.10 -28.33 11.54
C GLN A 94 -24.90 -28.57 12.48
N PHE A 95 -23.70 -28.14 12.09
CA PHE A 95 -22.51 -28.27 12.91
C PHE A 95 -22.63 -27.45 14.20
N VAL A 96 -23.12 -26.20 14.10
CA VAL A 96 -23.38 -25.35 15.27
C VAL A 96 -24.46 -25.93 16.16
N ALA A 97 -25.54 -26.45 15.60
CA ALA A 97 -26.57 -27.15 16.37
C ALA A 97 -26.00 -28.37 17.13
N TYR A 98 -25.20 -29.20 16.45
CA TYR A 98 -24.51 -30.34 17.07
C TYR A 98 -23.60 -29.92 18.23
N LEU A 99 -22.79 -28.88 18.03
CA LEU A 99 -21.89 -28.37 19.07
C LEU A 99 -22.65 -27.84 20.29
N SER A 100 -23.76 -27.14 20.06
CA SER A 100 -24.61 -26.62 21.14
C SER A 100 -25.35 -27.72 21.88
N GLU A 101 -26.05 -28.61 21.17
CA GLU A 101 -26.96 -29.60 21.76
C GLU A 101 -26.25 -30.83 22.33
N ARG A 102 -25.16 -31.27 21.70
CA ARG A 102 -24.48 -32.53 22.06
C ARG A 102 -23.17 -32.29 22.80
N LYS A 103 -22.44 -31.23 22.47
CA LYS A 103 -21.12 -30.94 23.06
C LYS A 103 -21.15 -29.82 24.10
N HIS A 104 -22.24 -29.06 24.18
CA HIS A 104 -22.37 -27.90 25.07
C HIS A 104 -21.24 -26.87 24.87
N ILE A 105 -20.74 -26.78 23.63
CA ILE A 105 -19.70 -25.82 23.25
C ILE A 105 -20.40 -24.58 22.69
N PRO A 106 -20.19 -23.39 23.30
CA PRO A 106 -20.76 -22.16 22.77
C PRO A 106 -20.05 -21.79 21.46
N VAL A 107 -20.83 -21.52 20.41
CA VAL A 107 -20.32 -21.03 19.12
C VAL A 107 -20.87 -19.64 18.86
N ASN A 108 -20.03 -18.75 18.35
CA ASN A 108 -20.47 -17.40 17.96
C ASN A 108 -21.43 -17.47 16.76
N LYS A 109 -22.19 -16.39 16.54
CA LYS A 109 -23.24 -16.29 15.53
C LYS A 109 -22.71 -16.63 14.12
N VAL A 110 -23.34 -17.59 13.45
CA VAL A 110 -23.08 -17.93 12.04
C VAL A 110 -23.38 -16.71 11.17
N THR A 111 -22.42 -16.32 10.33
CA THR A 111 -22.61 -15.26 9.34
C THR A 111 -22.65 -15.89 7.95
N LYS A 112 -23.83 -15.86 7.33
CA LYS A 112 -23.99 -16.23 5.92
C LYS A 112 -23.46 -15.09 5.06
N ILE A 113 -22.47 -15.38 4.20
CA ILE A 113 -22.00 -14.43 3.20
C ILE A 113 -22.74 -14.75 1.90
N GLU A 114 -23.68 -13.88 1.54
CA GLU A 114 -24.46 -14.02 0.30
C GLU A 114 -23.56 -13.88 -0.94
N SER A 115 -23.93 -14.57 -2.02
CA SER A 115 -23.20 -14.55 -3.29
C SER A 115 -22.99 -13.12 -3.80
N ASN A 116 -21.74 -12.68 -3.92
CA ASN A 116 -21.41 -11.37 -4.49
C ASN A 116 -21.22 -11.49 -6.02
N PRO A 117 -22.06 -10.83 -6.84
CA PRO A 117 -21.97 -10.88 -8.31
C PRO A 117 -20.60 -10.48 -8.87
N ASP A 118 -19.87 -9.60 -8.17
CA ASP A 118 -18.57 -9.08 -8.59
C ASP A 118 -17.40 -9.97 -8.16
N GLN A 119 -17.60 -10.95 -7.29
CA GLN A 119 -16.55 -11.90 -6.89
C GLN A 119 -16.83 -13.31 -7.40
N SER A 120 -18.08 -13.78 -7.31
CA SER A 120 -18.60 -15.01 -7.88
C SER A 120 -20.11 -15.10 -7.68
N LYS A 121 -20.89 -15.17 -8.76
CA LYS A 121 -22.38 -15.30 -8.72
C LYS A 121 -22.91 -16.61 -8.10
N HIS A 122 -22.04 -17.56 -7.74
CA HIS A 122 -22.43 -18.95 -7.40
C HIS A 122 -21.81 -19.53 -6.12
N LEU A 123 -21.06 -18.77 -5.33
CA LEU A 123 -20.57 -19.27 -4.02
C LEU A 123 -21.43 -18.72 -2.89
N GLU A 124 -22.25 -19.58 -2.30
CA GLU A 124 -22.62 -19.40 -0.91
C GLU A 124 -21.45 -19.90 -0.05
N THR A 125 -20.87 -19.01 0.75
CA THR A 125 -19.86 -19.36 1.75
C THR A 125 -20.42 -19.08 3.13
N ALA A 126 -20.07 -19.94 4.10
CA ALA A 126 -20.49 -19.76 5.48
C ALA A 126 -19.27 -19.46 6.33
N ARG A 127 -19.32 -18.36 7.09
CA ARG A 127 -18.28 -17.99 8.05
C ARG A 127 -18.78 -18.17 9.47
N THR A 128 -17.95 -18.75 10.32
CA THR A 128 -18.20 -18.83 11.76
C THR A 128 -16.89 -18.75 12.51
N THR A 129 -16.95 -18.40 13.80
CA THR A 129 -15.78 -18.37 14.67
C THR A 129 -15.97 -19.42 15.76
N LEU A 130 -15.03 -20.37 15.84
CA LEU A 130 -15.05 -21.48 16.78
C LEU A 130 -13.70 -21.56 17.51
N LEU A 131 -13.73 -21.64 18.84
CA LEU A 131 -12.52 -21.69 19.69
C LEU A 131 -11.52 -20.54 19.43
N GLY A 132 -12.02 -19.38 18.99
CA GLY A 132 -11.18 -18.21 18.64
C GLY A 132 -10.53 -18.27 17.26
N VAL A 133 -10.89 -19.27 16.43
CA VAL A 133 -10.42 -19.43 15.05
C VAL A 133 -11.54 -19.05 14.08
N ASP A 134 -11.22 -18.28 13.05
CA ASP A 134 -12.16 -17.95 11.98
C ASP A 134 -12.17 -19.07 10.93
N LEU A 135 -13.37 -19.57 10.64
CA LEU A 135 -13.60 -20.69 9.75
C LEU A 135 -14.47 -20.25 8.57
N ASP A 136 -13.97 -20.47 7.36
CA ASP A 136 -14.70 -20.29 6.12
C ASP A 136 -15.01 -21.66 5.50
N PHE A 137 -16.29 -21.98 5.33
CA PHE A 137 -16.74 -23.25 4.77
C PHE A 137 -17.08 -23.10 3.28
N VAL A 138 -16.37 -23.86 2.46
CA VAL A 138 -16.48 -23.84 1.00
C VAL A 138 -16.66 -25.26 0.47
N ASN A 139 -17.41 -25.44 -0.61
CA ASN A 139 -17.51 -26.73 -1.29
C ASN A 139 -16.32 -26.94 -2.24
N LEU A 140 -15.87 -28.18 -2.35
CA LEU A 140 -15.01 -28.61 -3.45
C LEU A 140 -15.79 -28.43 -4.76
N ARG A 141 -15.12 -27.89 -5.76
CA ARG A 141 -15.78 -27.54 -7.00
C ARG A 141 -14.90 -27.67 -8.22
N SER A 142 -15.54 -27.96 -9.35
CA SER A 142 -14.99 -27.81 -10.68
C SER A 142 -15.55 -26.52 -11.31
N GLU A 143 -14.71 -25.78 -12.02
CA GLU A 143 -15.09 -24.52 -12.69
C GLU A 143 -14.93 -24.68 -14.20
N GLU A 144 -15.93 -24.26 -14.97
CA GLU A 144 -15.87 -24.15 -16.43
C GLU A 144 -15.80 -22.66 -16.82
N TYR A 145 -14.80 -22.28 -17.60
CA TYR A 145 -14.56 -20.90 -18.03
C TYR A 145 -14.87 -20.72 -19.52
N THR A 146 -15.19 -19.48 -19.91
CA THR A 146 -15.30 -19.08 -21.31
C THR A 146 -14.29 -17.99 -21.64
N ASP A 147 -13.94 -17.87 -22.93
CA ASP A 147 -12.94 -16.91 -23.38
C ASP A 147 -13.32 -15.44 -23.10
N ASP A 148 -14.59 -15.13 -22.88
CA ASP A 148 -15.07 -13.76 -22.69
C ASP A 148 -15.23 -13.34 -21.22
N SER A 149 -15.21 -14.29 -20.27
CA SER A 149 -15.53 -14.02 -18.85
C SER A 149 -14.54 -14.66 -17.89
N ARG A 150 -14.06 -13.87 -16.92
CA ARG A 150 -13.30 -14.42 -15.78
C ARG A 150 -14.17 -15.15 -14.76
N ILE A 151 -15.48 -14.96 -14.82
CA ILE A 151 -16.43 -15.63 -13.93
C ILE A 151 -16.81 -16.93 -14.63
N PRO A 152 -16.62 -18.09 -13.97
CA PRO A 152 -16.94 -19.37 -14.58
C PRO A 152 -18.43 -19.43 -14.95
N THR A 153 -18.73 -20.01 -16.11
CA THR A 153 -20.10 -20.19 -16.61
C THR A 153 -20.82 -21.35 -15.94
N GLY A 154 -20.08 -22.28 -15.35
CA GLY A 154 -20.61 -23.39 -14.56
C GLY A 154 -19.73 -23.67 -13.34
N VAL A 155 -20.36 -23.85 -12.19
CA VAL A 155 -19.73 -24.36 -10.95
C VAL A 155 -20.49 -25.61 -10.53
N LYS A 156 -19.79 -26.74 -10.42
CA LYS A 156 -20.34 -28.03 -9.98
C LYS A 156 -19.55 -28.55 -8.79
N PHE A 157 -20.12 -29.49 -8.02
CA PHE A 157 -19.34 -30.24 -7.04
C PHE A 157 -18.18 -30.95 -7.75
N GLY A 158 -16.99 -30.85 -7.16
CA GLY A 158 -15.77 -31.39 -7.72
C GLY A 158 -15.03 -32.26 -6.72
N THR A 159 -14.13 -33.09 -7.25
CA THR A 159 -13.17 -33.85 -6.48
C THR A 159 -12.06 -32.96 -5.91
N PRO A 160 -11.29 -33.43 -4.90
CA PRO A 160 -10.12 -32.69 -4.42
C PRO A 160 -9.12 -32.34 -5.53
N LEU A 161 -8.94 -33.24 -6.51
CA LEU A 161 -8.09 -33.02 -7.67
C LEU A 161 -8.63 -31.90 -8.56
N GLU A 162 -9.91 -31.90 -8.90
CA GLU A 162 -10.51 -30.84 -9.72
C GLU A 162 -10.45 -29.47 -9.03
N ASP A 163 -10.64 -29.43 -7.71
CA ASP A 163 -10.46 -28.20 -6.93
C ASP A 163 -8.99 -27.76 -6.86
N ALA A 164 -8.05 -28.71 -6.80
CA ALA A 164 -6.61 -28.43 -6.83
C ALA A 164 -6.18 -27.80 -8.16
N LEU A 165 -6.68 -28.33 -9.27
CA LEU A 165 -6.28 -27.95 -10.63
C LEU A 165 -6.77 -26.56 -11.03
N ARG A 166 -7.94 -26.14 -10.53
CA ARG A 166 -8.47 -24.80 -10.79
C ARG A 166 -7.82 -23.70 -9.96
N ARG A 167 -6.89 -23.99 -9.04
CA ARG A 167 -6.25 -22.98 -8.18
C ARG A 167 -5.11 -22.25 -8.88
N ASP A 168 -4.59 -21.22 -8.23
CA ASP A 168 -3.57 -20.36 -8.80
C ASP A 168 -2.18 -21.01 -8.84
N ILE A 169 -1.72 -21.57 -7.72
CA ILE A 169 -0.38 -22.16 -7.62
C ILE A 169 -0.39 -23.47 -6.84
N THR A 170 0.49 -24.40 -7.19
CA THR A 170 0.61 -25.77 -6.63
C THR A 170 0.71 -25.76 -5.11
N ILE A 171 1.52 -24.86 -4.54
CA ILE A 171 1.68 -24.73 -3.08
C ILE A 171 0.40 -24.28 -2.35
N ASN A 172 -0.55 -23.66 -3.05
CA ASN A 172 -1.87 -23.27 -2.53
C ASN A 172 -2.96 -24.31 -2.88
N SER A 173 -2.59 -25.38 -3.57
CA SER A 173 -3.46 -26.51 -3.92
C SER A 173 -3.27 -27.69 -2.97
N LEU A 174 -2.52 -27.52 -1.89
CA LEU A 174 -2.36 -28.52 -0.84
C LEU A 174 -3.60 -28.58 0.06
N PHE A 175 -3.92 -29.79 0.51
CA PHE A 175 -5.01 -30.05 1.45
C PHE A 175 -4.47 -30.74 2.68
N TYR A 176 -5.12 -30.52 3.82
CA TYR A 176 -4.94 -31.30 5.03
C TYR A 176 -6.24 -32.01 5.35
N ASN A 177 -6.21 -33.34 5.33
CA ASN A 177 -7.37 -34.16 5.57
C ASN A 177 -7.60 -34.27 7.09
N VAL A 178 -8.75 -33.75 7.53
CA VAL A 178 -9.11 -33.68 8.95
C VAL A 178 -9.32 -35.07 9.56
N HIS A 179 -9.70 -36.05 8.75
CA HIS A 179 -9.99 -37.43 9.17
C HIS A 179 -8.73 -38.28 9.30
N THR A 180 -7.82 -38.19 8.32
CA THR A 180 -6.57 -38.97 8.31
C THR A 180 -5.41 -38.25 8.99
N ARG A 181 -5.57 -36.96 9.31
CA ARG A 181 -4.54 -36.08 9.88
C ARG A 181 -3.27 -36.03 9.02
N ALA A 182 -3.45 -36.05 7.70
CA ALA A 182 -2.37 -36.08 6.73
C ALA A 182 -2.52 -35.00 5.66
N VAL A 183 -1.39 -34.55 5.12
CA VAL A 183 -1.37 -33.65 3.95
C VAL A 183 -1.61 -34.46 2.69
N GLU A 184 -2.48 -33.95 1.82
CA GLU A 184 -2.76 -34.47 0.49
C GLU A 184 -2.27 -33.47 -0.56
N ASP A 185 -1.43 -33.95 -1.49
CA ASP A 185 -0.97 -33.19 -2.66
C ASP A 185 -1.51 -33.83 -3.94
N HIS A 186 -2.70 -33.40 -4.36
CA HIS A 186 -3.33 -33.90 -5.58
C HIS A 186 -2.66 -33.39 -6.86
N THR A 187 -1.77 -32.40 -6.77
CA THR A 187 -0.99 -31.93 -7.92
C THR A 187 0.30 -32.69 -8.13
N GLU A 188 0.70 -33.52 -7.15
CA GLU A 188 1.99 -34.23 -7.08
C GLU A 188 3.23 -33.32 -7.16
N LYS A 189 3.03 -32.00 -7.04
CA LYS A 189 4.07 -30.98 -7.19
C LYS A 189 4.09 -29.97 -6.06
N GLY A 190 2.98 -29.74 -5.37
CA GLY A 190 2.86 -28.72 -4.33
C GLY A 190 3.88 -28.89 -3.20
N LEU A 191 4.13 -30.11 -2.72
CA LEU A 191 5.12 -30.36 -1.66
C LEU A 191 6.56 -30.18 -2.15
N ASP A 192 6.84 -30.62 -3.38
CA ASP A 192 8.15 -30.49 -4.01
C ASP A 192 8.47 -29.04 -4.33
N ASP A 193 7.54 -28.32 -4.97
CA ASP A 193 7.67 -26.90 -5.28
C ASP A 193 7.79 -26.06 -3.99
N LEU A 194 7.08 -26.42 -2.92
CA LEU A 194 7.22 -25.75 -1.63
C LEU A 194 8.62 -25.96 -1.07
N ARG A 195 9.14 -27.19 -1.07
CA ARG A 195 10.51 -27.51 -0.62
C ARG A 195 11.57 -26.82 -1.46
N ASP A 196 11.34 -26.73 -2.75
CA ASP A 196 12.27 -26.17 -3.71
C ASP A 196 12.14 -24.63 -3.82
N GLY A 197 11.13 -24.02 -3.20
CA GLY A 197 10.90 -22.58 -3.28
C GLY A 197 10.51 -22.12 -4.70
N VAL A 198 9.59 -22.83 -5.34
CA VAL A 198 9.13 -22.60 -6.71
C VAL A 198 7.65 -22.20 -6.73
N ILE A 199 7.32 -21.21 -7.55
CA ILE A 199 5.96 -20.83 -7.89
C ILE A 199 5.61 -21.45 -9.24
N ARG A 200 4.62 -22.35 -9.24
CA ARG A 200 4.14 -23.11 -10.39
C ARG A 200 2.61 -23.18 -10.35
N THR A 201 1.96 -23.21 -11.52
CA THR A 201 0.51 -23.42 -11.64
C THR A 201 0.19 -24.91 -11.70
N PRO A 202 -0.98 -25.36 -11.17
CA PRO A 202 -1.39 -26.76 -11.26
C PRO A 202 -1.63 -27.25 -12.70
N LEU A 203 -2.23 -26.39 -13.53
CA LEU A 203 -2.43 -26.60 -14.96
C LEU A 203 -1.37 -25.84 -15.77
N PRO A 204 -1.25 -26.08 -17.09
CA PRO A 204 -0.35 -25.29 -17.94
C PRO A 204 -0.56 -23.77 -17.73
N PRO A 205 0.51 -23.00 -17.50
CA PRO A 205 0.43 -21.57 -17.16
C PRO A 205 -0.47 -20.75 -18.08
N LEU A 206 -0.37 -20.98 -19.39
CA LEU A 206 -1.15 -20.26 -20.39
C LEU A 206 -2.66 -20.51 -20.23
N GLN A 207 -3.06 -21.74 -19.92
CA GLN A 207 -4.46 -22.07 -19.63
C GLN A 207 -4.90 -21.38 -18.34
N THR A 208 -4.12 -21.53 -17.26
CA THR A 208 -4.42 -20.94 -15.95
C THR A 208 -4.61 -19.42 -16.02
N PHE A 209 -3.79 -18.74 -16.82
CA PHE A 209 -3.86 -17.29 -17.01
C PHE A 209 -4.98 -16.86 -17.96
N ARG A 210 -5.43 -17.71 -18.90
CA ARG A 210 -6.62 -17.42 -19.72
C ARG A 210 -7.90 -17.49 -18.89
N ASP A 211 -7.99 -18.46 -18.00
CA ASP A 211 -9.13 -18.68 -17.11
C ASP A 211 -9.31 -17.52 -16.12
N ASP A 212 -8.23 -17.11 -15.43
CA ASP A 212 -8.20 -15.89 -14.60
C ASP A 212 -6.87 -15.14 -14.73
N PRO A 213 -6.81 -14.09 -15.58
CA PRO A 213 -5.59 -13.32 -15.78
C PRO A 213 -5.02 -12.68 -14.52
N LEU A 214 -5.82 -12.45 -13.47
CA LEU A 214 -5.31 -11.91 -12.20
C LEU A 214 -4.27 -12.85 -11.55
N ARG A 215 -4.29 -14.14 -11.89
CA ARG A 215 -3.31 -15.13 -11.39
C ARG A 215 -1.88 -14.77 -11.77
N VAL A 216 -1.66 -14.04 -12.86
CA VAL A 216 -0.33 -13.50 -13.21
C VAL A 216 0.20 -12.60 -12.09
N VAL A 217 -0.61 -11.61 -11.69
CA VAL A 217 -0.27 -10.65 -10.62
C VAL A 217 -0.15 -11.36 -9.26
N ARG A 218 -1.00 -12.37 -9.01
CA ARG A 218 -0.92 -13.19 -7.79
C ARG A 218 0.37 -14.01 -7.73
N CYS A 219 0.82 -14.59 -8.85
CA CYS A 219 2.07 -15.33 -8.92
C CYS A 219 3.26 -14.41 -8.58
N VAL A 220 3.29 -13.19 -9.13
CA VAL A 220 4.29 -12.17 -8.76
C VAL A 220 4.23 -11.83 -7.27
N ARG A 221 3.02 -11.71 -6.70
CA ARG A 221 2.85 -11.48 -5.27
C ARG A 221 3.38 -12.64 -4.43
N PHE A 222 3.10 -13.88 -4.80
CA PHE A 222 3.58 -15.03 -4.02
C PHE A 222 5.09 -15.22 -4.14
N ALA A 223 5.65 -15.05 -5.35
CA ALA A 223 7.10 -15.05 -5.57
C ALA A 223 7.79 -14.01 -4.67
N SER A 224 7.30 -12.77 -4.65
CA SER A 224 7.85 -11.70 -3.79
C SER A 224 7.56 -11.84 -2.30
N ARG A 225 6.41 -12.39 -1.92
CA ARG A 225 6.08 -12.64 -0.50
C ARG A 225 7.03 -13.68 0.10
N PHE A 226 7.30 -14.77 -0.62
CA PHE A 226 8.05 -15.91 -0.10
C PHE A 226 9.53 -15.91 -0.53
N GLY A 227 9.94 -15.07 -1.48
CA GLY A 227 11.27 -15.11 -2.06
C GLY A 227 11.49 -16.35 -2.93
N PHE A 228 10.43 -16.86 -3.55
CA PHE A 228 10.44 -18.06 -4.39
C PHE A 228 10.62 -17.68 -5.86
N GLU A 229 11.15 -18.61 -6.64
CA GLU A 229 11.35 -18.41 -8.08
C GLU A 229 10.12 -18.84 -8.87
N MET A 230 9.75 -18.08 -9.89
CA MET A 230 8.72 -18.50 -10.85
C MET A 230 9.31 -19.49 -11.85
N ALA A 231 8.60 -20.61 -12.06
CA ALA A 231 8.98 -21.60 -13.07
C ALA A 231 9.13 -20.95 -14.47
N PRO A 232 10.06 -21.40 -15.33
CA PRO A 232 10.32 -20.78 -16.63
C PRO A 232 9.06 -20.62 -17.51
N GLU A 233 8.27 -21.68 -17.65
CA GLU A 233 7.03 -21.69 -18.41
C GLU A 233 5.97 -20.72 -17.87
N LEU A 234 6.03 -20.41 -16.56
CA LEU A 234 5.15 -19.44 -15.92
C LEU A 234 5.56 -18.00 -16.30
N ARG A 235 6.87 -17.75 -16.42
CA ARG A 235 7.40 -16.46 -16.87
C ARG A 235 7.06 -16.22 -18.34
N ASP A 236 7.26 -17.23 -19.19
CA ASP A 236 6.93 -17.17 -20.62
C ASP A 236 5.44 -16.85 -20.83
N ALA A 237 4.54 -17.54 -20.12
CA ALA A 237 3.11 -17.28 -20.22
C ALA A 237 2.69 -15.91 -19.68
N ALA A 238 3.38 -15.37 -18.68
CA ALA A 238 3.11 -14.02 -18.15
C ALA A 238 3.54 -12.91 -19.12
N GLN A 239 4.54 -13.18 -19.96
CA GLN A 239 5.02 -12.26 -21.01
C GLN A 239 4.21 -12.35 -22.31
N ASP A 240 3.32 -13.33 -22.44
CA ASP A 240 2.46 -13.47 -23.61
C ASP A 240 1.50 -12.26 -23.75
N LYS A 241 1.46 -11.69 -24.96
CA LYS A 241 0.66 -10.48 -25.23
C LYS A 241 -0.84 -10.71 -25.04
N SER A 242 -1.35 -11.88 -25.42
CA SER A 242 -2.78 -12.20 -25.26
C SER A 242 -3.17 -12.25 -23.78
N ILE A 243 -2.27 -12.73 -22.92
CA ILE A 243 -2.47 -12.73 -21.47
C ILE A 243 -2.43 -11.31 -20.90
N GLN A 244 -1.49 -10.46 -21.34
CA GLN A 244 -1.40 -9.07 -20.91
C GLN A 244 -2.63 -8.23 -21.33
N GLU A 245 -3.13 -8.47 -22.54
CA GLU A 245 -4.39 -7.90 -23.03
C GLU A 245 -5.58 -8.40 -22.20
N ALA A 246 -5.68 -9.70 -21.95
CA ALA A 246 -6.72 -10.27 -21.10
C ALA A 246 -6.68 -9.72 -19.66
N LEU A 247 -5.49 -9.55 -19.08
CA LEU A 247 -5.29 -8.92 -17.77
C LEU A 247 -5.79 -7.47 -17.77
N SER A 248 -5.60 -6.74 -18.85
CA SER A 248 -6.02 -5.34 -18.97
C SER A 248 -7.54 -5.21 -19.18
N CYS A 249 -8.14 -6.11 -19.95
CA CYS A 249 -9.55 -6.03 -20.37
C CYS A 249 -10.52 -6.77 -19.44
N LYS A 250 -10.16 -7.97 -18.94
CA LYS A 250 -11.08 -8.84 -18.17
C LYS A 250 -11.06 -8.58 -16.67
N ILE A 251 -9.98 -8.00 -16.14
CA ILE A 251 -9.79 -7.80 -14.71
C ILE A 251 -10.06 -6.33 -14.35
N SER A 252 -10.86 -6.10 -13.31
CA SER A 252 -11.10 -4.75 -12.81
C SER A 252 -9.82 -4.16 -12.21
N ARG A 253 -9.65 -2.84 -12.35
CA ARG A 253 -8.45 -2.13 -11.88
C ARG A 253 -8.28 -2.21 -10.36
N GLU A 254 -9.40 -2.24 -9.64
CA GLU A 254 -9.48 -2.43 -8.18
C GLU A 254 -8.76 -3.71 -7.73
N ARG A 255 -8.99 -4.84 -8.42
CA ARG A 255 -8.38 -6.13 -8.05
C ARG A 255 -6.86 -6.13 -8.27
N ILE A 256 -6.39 -5.50 -9.33
CA ILE A 256 -4.94 -5.34 -9.57
C ILE A 256 -4.32 -4.44 -8.52
N GLY A 257 -4.98 -3.32 -8.21
CA GLY A 257 -4.57 -2.42 -7.13
C GLY A 257 -4.45 -3.14 -5.79
N GLU A 258 -5.42 -3.97 -5.42
CA GLU A 258 -5.38 -4.75 -4.18
C GLU A 258 -4.20 -5.72 -4.10
N GLU A 259 -3.91 -6.44 -5.19
CA GLU A 259 -2.77 -7.35 -5.22
C GLU A 259 -1.44 -6.58 -5.18
N LEU A 260 -1.34 -5.42 -5.86
CA LEU A 260 -0.19 -4.53 -5.78
C LEU A 260 0.01 -3.95 -4.37
N ASP A 261 -1.05 -3.49 -3.71
CA ASP A 261 -0.99 -2.99 -2.33
C ASP A 261 -0.46 -4.07 -1.36
N LYS A 262 -0.88 -5.33 -1.54
CA LYS A 262 -0.35 -6.47 -0.78
C LYS A 262 1.14 -6.71 -1.07
N MET A 263 1.59 -6.59 -2.32
CA MET A 263 3.00 -6.70 -2.69
C MET A 263 3.85 -5.61 -2.05
N ILE A 264 3.39 -4.36 -2.13
CA ILE A 264 4.12 -3.19 -1.63
C ILE A 264 4.20 -3.15 -0.10
N LYS A 265 3.16 -3.61 0.60
CA LYS A 265 3.17 -3.79 2.07
C LYS A 265 3.92 -5.04 2.52
N GLY A 266 4.24 -5.94 1.59
CA GLY A 266 4.89 -7.20 1.87
C GLY A 266 6.36 -7.06 2.29
N VAL A 267 7.02 -8.21 2.43
CA VAL A 267 8.41 -8.29 2.92
C VAL A 267 9.40 -7.78 1.87
N GLN A 268 9.16 -8.04 0.58
CA GLN A 268 10.10 -7.73 -0.51
C GLN A 268 9.47 -6.87 -1.63
N PRO A 269 9.10 -5.60 -1.36
CA PRO A 269 8.49 -4.73 -2.36
C PRO A 269 9.40 -4.49 -3.59
N VAL A 270 10.72 -4.45 -3.38
CA VAL A 270 11.68 -4.30 -4.49
C VAL A 270 11.65 -5.50 -5.44
N HIS A 271 11.52 -6.72 -4.91
CA HIS A 271 11.46 -7.92 -5.74
C HIS A 271 10.14 -7.98 -6.53
N ALA A 272 9.04 -7.51 -5.94
CA ALA A 272 7.77 -7.38 -6.66
C ALA A 272 7.91 -6.44 -7.87
N VAL A 273 8.50 -5.26 -7.69
CA VAL A 273 8.73 -4.30 -8.79
C VAL A 273 9.71 -4.85 -9.83
N GLN A 274 10.74 -5.57 -9.39
CA GLN A 274 11.67 -6.27 -10.29
C GLN A 274 10.92 -7.26 -11.20
N LEU A 275 10.11 -8.15 -10.62
CA LEU A 275 9.32 -9.12 -11.39
C LEU A 275 8.31 -8.45 -12.33
N ILE A 276 7.67 -7.35 -11.89
CA ILE A 276 6.75 -6.57 -12.75
C ILE A 276 7.48 -6.05 -14.00
N ASN A 277 8.72 -5.57 -13.85
CA ASN A 277 9.51 -5.07 -14.97
C ASN A 277 10.04 -6.21 -15.86
N GLU A 278 10.60 -7.26 -15.27
CA GLU A 278 11.10 -8.45 -16.01
C GLU A 278 10.00 -9.10 -16.85
N LEU A 279 8.78 -9.18 -16.32
CA LEU A 279 7.63 -9.77 -17.01
C LEU A 279 6.90 -8.77 -17.93
N SER A 280 7.42 -7.55 -18.09
CA SER A 280 6.81 -6.49 -18.91
C SER A 280 5.37 -6.13 -18.51
N LEU A 281 5.02 -6.29 -17.24
CA LEU A 281 3.67 -6.07 -16.70
C LEU A 281 3.42 -4.62 -16.26
N PHE A 282 4.43 -3.74 -16.31
CA PHE A 282 4.36 -2.37 -15.78
C PHE A 282 3.15 -1.59 -16.35
N ASN A 283 2.99 -1.57 -17.67
CA ASN A 283 1.89 -0.82 -18.32
C ASN A 283 0.50 -1.44 -18.07
N CYS A 284 0.45 -2.75 -17.82
CA CYS A 284 -0.79 -3.45 -17.48
C CYS A 284 -1.24 -3.11 -16.05
N ILE A 285 -0.28 -2.97 -15.13
CA ILE A 285 -0.53 -2.70 -13.71
C ILE A 285 -0.72 -1.21 -13.47
N PHE A 286 0.25 -0.38 -13.88
CA PHE A 286 0.25 1.07 -13.73
C PHE A 286 -0.43 1.75 -14.92
N HIS A 287 -1.67 1.32 -15.20
CA HIS A 287 -2.42 1.77 -16.36
C HIS A 287 -2.77 3.27 -16.28
N VAL A 288 -2.63 3.96 -17.41
CA VAL A 288 -3.14 5.32 -17.61
C VAL A 288 -4.15 5.28 -18.76
N PRO A 289 -5.38 5.79 -18.57
CA PRO A 289 -6.35 5.90 -19.65
C PRO A 289 -5.80 6.69 -20.83
N ALA A 290 -6.00 6.19 -22.06
CA ALA A 290 -5.43 6.78 -23.27
C ALA A 290 -5.78 8.27 -23.44
N ASN A 291 -7.01 8.67 -23.08
CA ASN A 291 -7.47 10.05 -23.14
C ASN A 291 -6.79 11.00 -22.14
N ILE A 292 -6.17 10.47 -21.08
CA ILE A 292 -5.35 11.23 -20.14
C ILE A 292 -3.90 11.22 -20.61
N LEU A 293 -3.43 10.07 -21.09
CA LEU A 293 -2.07 9.90 -21.58
C LEU A 293 -1.77 10.84 -22.76
N THR A 294 -2.73 11.06 -23.67
CA THR A 294 -2.59 12.02 -24.77
C THR A 294 -2.51 13.49 -24.33
N LEU A 295 -2.96 13.80 -23.10
CA LEU A 295 -2.91 15.13 -22.50
C LEU A 295 -1.67 15.33 -21.60
N SER A 296 -0.80 14.32 -21.51
CA SER A 296 0.40 14.38 -20.69
C SER A 296 1.40 15.40 -21.25
N SER A 297 2.07 16.12 -20.36
CA SER A 297 3.09 17.13 -20.68
C SER A 297 4.36 16.53 -21.31
N SER A 298 4.63 15.25 -21.08
CA SER A 298 5.80 14.53 -21.61
C SER A 298 5.58 13.02 -21.60
N SER A 299 6.44 12.29 -22.32
CA SER A 299 6.44 10.82 -22.33
C SER A 299 6.93 10.25 -21.00
N LEU A 300 6.53 9.01 -20.70
CA LEU A 300 7.04 8.27 -19.54
C LEU A 300 8.58 8.18 -19.55
N GLY A 301 9.15 8.24 -18.36
CA GLY A 301 10.56 7.91 -18.15
C GLY A 301 10.85 6.42 -18.39
N SER A 302 12.13 6.03 -18.31
CA SER A 302 12.52 4.62 -18.39
C SER A 302 11.82 3.79 -17.31
N LEU A 303 11.24 2.66 -17.67
CA LEU A 303 10.56 1.78 -16.72
C LEU A 303 11.52 1.23 -15.65
N ASP A 304 12.80 1.05 -15.98
CA ASP A 304 13.85 0.60 -15.06
C ASP A 304 14.10 1.58 -13.90
N SER A 305 13.69 2.85 -14.08
CA SER A 305 13.80 3.86 -13.04
C SER A 305 12.90 3.57 -11.83
N SER A 306 11.81 2.81 -12.00
CA SER A 306 10.98 2.31 -10.90
C SER A 306 11.76 1.38 -9.97
N LEU A 307 12.46 0.38 -10.54
CA LEU A 307 13.28 -0.56 -9.79
C LEU A 307 14.47 0.15 -9.13
N THR A 308 15.07 1.12 -9.84
CA THR A 308 16.13 1.96 -9.30
C THR A 308 15.67 2.73 -8.05
N ALA A 309 14.55 3.45 -8.14
CA ALA A 309 14.00 4.22 -7.03
C ALA A 309 13.66 3.32 -5.83
N CYS A 310 13.01 2.18 -6.07
CA CYS A 310 12.69 1.21 -5.01
C CYS A 310 13.96 0.62 -4.36
N THR A 311 15.00 0.36 -5.14
CA THR A 311 16.28 -0.18 -4.63
C THR A 311 17.04 0.85 -3.79
N ILE A 312 17.06 2.11 -4.22
CA ILE A 312 17.63 3.23 -3.47
C ILE A 312 16.90 3.37 -2.13
N LEU A 313 15.56 3.44 -2.17
CA LEU A 313 14.74 3.54 -0.96
C LEU A 313 15.01 2.37 0.00
N ARG A 314 15.03 1.12 -0.47
CA ARG A 314 15.37 -0.04 0.36
C ARG A 314 16.75 0.10 0.98
N SER A 315 17.75 0.52 0.20
CA SER A 315 19.13 0.67 0.68
C SER A 315 19.23 1.72 1.79
N ILE A 316 18.54 2.85 1.64
CA ILE A 316 18.46 3.89 2.69
C ILE A 316 17.79 3.32 3.95
N LEU A 317 16.62 2.69 3.82
CA LEU A 317 15.88 2.15 4.97
C LEU A 317 16.63 1.02 5.69
N SER A 318 17.40 0.20 4.98
CA SER A 318 18.21 -0.88 5.58
C SER A 318 19.53 -0.37 6.19
N SER A 319 20.08 0.74 5.71
CA SER A 319 21.32 1.32 6.23
C SER A 319 21.19 1.82 7.68
N ALA A 320 19.98 2.10 8.14
CA ALA A 320 19.67 2.50 9.51
C ALA A 320 19.82 1.38 10.56
N SER A 321 20.05 0.13 10.14
CA SER A 321 20.01 -1.05 11.01
C SER A 321 21.35 -1.79 11.15
N LEU A 322 22.45 -1.27 10.59
CA LEU A 322 23.75 -1.97 10.59
C LEU A 322 24.77 -1.28 11.53
N PRO A 323 25.39 -2.01 12.49
CA PRO A 323 26.37 -1.46 13.43
C PRO A 323 27.73 -1.08 12.84
N ASN A 324 28.06 -1.51 11.61
CA ASN A 324 29.41 -1.38 11.06
C ASN A 324 29.49 -0.25 10.02
N GLY A 325 30.18 0.83 10.40
CA GLY A 325 30.23 2.15 9.76
C GLY A 325 30.88 2.24 8.37
N THR A 326 30.32 1.57 7.36
CA THR A 326 30.75 1.72 5.95
C THR A 326 29.67 2.26 5.00
N ASN A 327 28.61 2.89 5.52
CA ASN A 327 27.62 3.61 4.71
C ASN A 327 27.73 5.11 4.98
N VAL A 328 27.46 5.95 3.98
CA VAL A 328 27.14 7.37 4.25
C VAL A 328 25.74 7.36 4.86
N PRO A 329 25.60 7.57 6.18
CA PRO A 329 24.31 7.41 6.84
C PRO A 329 23.39 8.55 6.42
N VAL A 330 22.15 8.25 6.07
CA VAL A 330 21.11 9.29 5.98
C VAL A 330 20.75 9.71 7.40
N HIS A 331 20.57 11.02 7.63
CA HIS A 331 20.27 11.55 8.96
C HIS A 331 19.05 10.85 9.59
N PRO A 332 19.12 10.36 10.85
CA PRO A 332 18.06 9.53 11.45
C PRO A 332 16.67 10.16 11.45
N MET A 333 16.57 11.48 11.58
CA MET A 333 15.27 12.18 11.54
C MET A 333 14.51 12.00 10.23
N LEU A 334 15.19 11.84 9.09
CA LEU A 334 14.56 11.56 7.80
C LEU A 334 13.83 10.20 7.79
N LEU A 335 14.26 9.27 8.64
CA LEU A 335 13.72 7.92 8.73
C LEU A 335 12.68 7.79 9.85
N SER A 336 12.68 8.72 10.81
CA SER A 336 11.91 8.65 12.05
C SER A 336 10.40 8.45 11.84
N TYR A 337 9.80 9.12 10.85
CA TYR A 337 8.36 8.98 10.58
C TYR A 337 8.04 7.67 9.86
N THR A 338 8.86 7.30 8.86
CA THR A 338 8.72 6.04 8.12
C THR A 338 8.87 4.81 9.01
N MET A 339 9.71 4.87 10.04
CA MET A 339 9.87 3.77 11.01
C MET A 339 8.69 3.66 11.99
N ARG A 340 7.98 4.75 12.27
CA ARG A 340 6.84 4.79 13.20
C ARG A 340 5.52 4.42 12.54
N ASP A 341 5.32 4.78 11.29
CA ASP A 341 4.09 4.51 10.53
C ASP A 341 4.33 3.50 9.39
N PRO A 342 3.89 2.24 9.54
CA PRO A 342 3.97 1.24 8.46
C PRO A 342 3.28 1.69 7.16
N GLY A 343 2.25 2.54 7.26
CA GLY A 343 1.55 3.10 6.13
C GLY A 343 2.46 3.98 5.25
N THR A 344 3.32 4.77 5.88
CA THR A 344 4.32 5.62 5.21
C THR A 344 5.31 4.79 4.40
N LYS A 345 5.82 3.68 4.95
CA LYS A 345 6.75 2.82 4.21
C LYS A 345 6.12 2.31 2.92
N ALA A 346 4.89 1.79 2.99
CA ALA A 346 4.17 1.32 1.81
C ALA A 346 3.90 2.45 0.80
N ARG A 347 3.56 3.65 1.26
CA ARG A 347 3.42 4.83 0.39
C ARG A 347 4.69 5.22 -0.33
N LEU A 348 5.84 5.22 0.36
CA LEU A 348 7.12 5.55 -0.26
C LEU A 348 7.52 4.52 -1.31
N PHE A 349 7.31 3.22 -1.06
CA PHE A 349 7.56 2.18 -2.07
C PHE A 349 6.59 2.26 -3.25
N MET A 350 5.31 2.55 -3.02
CA MET A 350 4.34 2.78 -4.10
C MET A 350 4.74 4.01 -4.93
N ALA A 351 5.10 5.12 -4.28
CA ALA A 351 5.57 6.34 -4.93
C ALA A 351 6.85 6.10 -5.75
N ALA A 352 7.81 5.33 -5.21
CA ALA A 352 9.03 4.95 -5.90
C ALA A 352 8.75 4.04 -7.12
N SER A 353 7.77 3.13 -7.01
CA SER A 353 7.34 2.29 -8.13
C SER A 353 6.77 3.12 -9.28
N LEU A 354 6.16 4.27 -8.95
CA LEU A 354 5.58 5.24 -9.88
C LEU A 354 6.58 6.29 -10.39
N PHE A 355 7.87 6.15 -10.08
CA PHE A 355 8.91 7.09 -10.52
C PHE A 355 8.97 7.32 -12.05
N PRO A 356 8.64 6.35 -12.95
CA PRO A 356 8.56 6.62 -14.39
C PRO A 356 7.56 7.74 -14.78
N PHE A 357 6.63 8.10 -13.89
CA PHE A 357 5.68 9.20 -14.06
C PHE A 357 6.16 10.53 -13.45
N TYR A 358 7.39 10.58 -12.92
CA TYR A 358 7.94 11.75 -12.24
C TYR A 358 8.02 12.97 -13.16
N GLY A 359 7.54 14.12 -12.68
CA GLY A 359 7.54 15.38 -13.43
C GLY A 359 6.48 15.48 -14.52
N ILE A 360 5.64 14.45 -14.72
CA ILE A 360 4.60 14.45 -15.76
C ILE A 360 3.29 14.96 -15.16
N THR A 361 2.75 16.03 -15.75
CA THR A 361 1.44 16.60 -15.44
C THR A 361 0.46 16.48 -16.62
N TYR A 362 -0.83 16.61 -16.36
CA TYR A 362 -1.89 16.76 -17.36
C TYR A 362 -2.91 17.81 -16.91
N LYS A 363 -3.63 18.41 -17.86
CA LYS A 363 -4.72 19.36 -17.58
C LYS A 363 -6.08 18.68 -17.73
N ASP A 364 -6.96 18.90 -16.75
CA ASP A 364 -8.34 18.44 -16.84
C ASP A 364 -9.20 19.34 -17.76
N ARG A 365 -10.49 18.99 -17.90
CA ARG A 365 -11.45 19.79 -18.70
C ARG A 365 -11.61 21.23 -18.20
N LYS A 366 -11.30 21.51 -16.94
CA LYS A 366 -11.32 22.84 -16.32
C LYS A 366 -9.96 23.55 -16.36
N GLN A 367 -9.01 23.04 -17.14
CA GLN A 367 -7.63 23.55 -17.24
C GLN A 367 -6.85 23.51 -15.91
N LYS A 368 -7.32 22.75 -14.93
CA LYS A 368 -6.57 22.53 -13.69
C LYS A 368 -5.48 21.50 -13.96
N GLU A 369 -4.27 21.81 -13.53
CA GLU A 369 -3.11 20.92 -13.64
C GLU A 369 -3.11 19.88 -12.52
N HIS A 370 -2.80 18.64 -12.88
CA HIS A 370 -2.70 17.48 -11.99
C HIS A 370 -1.46 16.67 -12.35
N TYR A 371 -0.84 16.00 -11.36
CA TYR A 371 0.24 15.05 -11.64
C TYR A 371 -0.32 13.77 -12.27
N LEU A 372 0.36 13.22 -13.27
CA LEU A 372 -0.09 12.02 -13.97
C LEU A 372 -0.21 10.81 -13.02
N VAL A 373 0.64 10.75 -12.00
CA VAL A 373 0.58 9.74 -10.93
C VAL A 373 -0.79 9.69 -10.22
N GLU A 374 -1.49 10.82 -10.13
CA GLU A 374 -2.83 10.90 -9.55
C GLU A 374 -3.84 10.10 -10.41
N ALA A 375 -3.72 10.18 -11.74
CA ALA A 375 -4.54 9.41 -12.66
C ALA A 375 -4.21 7.91 -12.60
N VAL A 376 -2.94 7.52 -12.46
CA VAL A 376 -2.55 6.11 -12.29
C VAL A 376 -3.20 5.52 -11.04
N ILE A 377 -3.15 6.23 -9.91
CA ILE A 377 -3.71 5.73 -8.65
C ILE A 377 -5.24 5.70 -8.70
N ARG A 378 -5.86 6.77 -9.24
CA ARG A 378 -7.31 6.92 -9.28
C ARG A 378 -7.98 6.00 -10.30
N GLU A 379 -7.44 5.92 -11.51
CA GLU A 379 -8.07 5.21 -12.62
C GLU A 379 -7.43 3.83 -12.86
N GLY A 380 -6.09 3.75 -12.75
CA GLY A 380 -5.33 2.53 -13.05
C GLY A 380 -5.28 1.51 -11.93
N LEU A 381 -5.23 1.95 -10.67
CA LEU A 381 -5.18 1.08 -9.49
C LEU A 381 -6.46 1.12 -8.66
N LYS A 382 -7.22 2.21 -8.73
CA LYS A 382 -8.46 2.45 -7.99
C LYS A 382 -8.35 2.14 -6.48
N LEU A 383 -7.21 2.48 -5.89
CA LEU A 383 -6.95 2.25 -4.47
C LEU A 383 -7.64 3.28 -3.54
N GLY A 384 -8.24 4.33 -4.11
CA GLY A 384 -8.89 5.41 -3.37
C GLY A 384 -7.94 6.06 -2.36
N ASN A 385 -8.49 6.47 -1.21
CA ASN A 385 -7.73 7.08 -0.12
C ASN A 385 -7.11 6.05 0.84
N LYS A 386 -7.13 4.76 0.49
CA LYS A 386 -6.50 3.71 1.30
C LYS A 386 -5.03 4.05 1.50
N ASN A 387 -4.59 4.02 2.77
CA ASN A 387 -3.22 4.33 3.14
C ASN A 387 -2.73 5.69 2.57
N TYR A 388 -3.62 6.67 2.36
CA TYR A 388 -3.34 7.97 1.76
C TYR A 388 -2.64 7.91 0.38
N TYR A 389 -2.86 6.89 -0.45
CA TYR A 389 -2.20 6.82 -1.76
C TYR A 389 -2.62 7.96 -2.68
N LEU A 390 -3.93 8.19 -2.86
CA LEU A 390 -4.46 9.17 -3.80
C LEU A 390 -4.10 10.62 -3.45
N ASP A 391 -4.05 10.98 -2.16
CA ASP A 391 -3.69 12.33 -1.74
C ASP A 391 -2.19 12.48 -1.44
N GLY A 392 -1.59 11.45 -0.83
CA GLY A 392 -0.23 11.50 -0.31
C GLY A 392 0.84 11.32 -1.38
N ILE A 393 0.64 10.43 -2.36
CA ILE A 393 1.65 10.22 -3.41
C ILE A 393 1.80 11.45 -4.31
N PRO A 394 0.72 12.07 -4.84
CA PRO A 394 0.86 13.32 -5.58
C PRO A 394 1.50 14.44 -4.75
N ALA A 395 1.23 14.51 -3.44
CA ALA A 395 1.89 15.45 -2.54
C ALA A 395 3.40 15.19 -2.43
N LEU A 396 3.84 13.93 -2.33
CA LEU A 396 5.25 13.56 -2.34
C LEU A 396 5.95 13.97 -3.65
N PHE A 397 5.31 13.76 -4.80
CA PHE A 397 5.84 14.20 -6.10
C PHE A 397 5.90 15.73 -6.20
N GLY A 398 4.90 16.43 -5.65
CA GLY A 398 4.90 17.88 -5.57
C GLY A 398 5.92 18.47 -4.59
N ALA A 399 6.27 17.73 -3.53
CA ALA A 399 7.36 18.10 -2.65
C ALA A 399 8.71 17.93 -3.35
N ALA A 400 8.91 16.79 -4.02
CA ALA A 400 10.12 16.49 -4.77
C ALA A 400 10.37 17.52 -5.89
N SER A 401 9.33 17.98 -6.60
CA SER A 401 9.49 19.02 -7.62
C SER A 401 9.92 20.39 -7.07
N GLU A 402 9.64 20.71 -5.79
CA GLU A 402 10.14 21.92 -5.14
C GLU A 402 11.54 21.75 -4.50
N LEU A 403 11.89 20.53 -4.14
CA LEU A 403 13.11 20.23 -3.36
C LEU A 403 14.31 19.88 -4.23
N ILE A 404 14.08 19.15 -5.34
CA ILE A 404 15.15 18.77 -6.27
C ILE A 404 15.79 20.03 -6.84
N GLU A 405 17.13 20.08 -6.84
CA GLU A 405 17.94 21.25 -7.27
C GLU A 405 17.76 22.52 -6.41
N GLY A 406 16.82 22.51 -5.44
CA GLY A 406 16.41 23.68 -4.66
C GLY A 406 16.56 23.56 -3.14
N LEU A 407 17.09 22.47 -2.59
CA LEU A 407 17.37 22.36 -1.15
C LEU A 407 18.81 22.78 -0.85
N SER A 408 19.06 24.05 -0.57
CA SER A 408 20.36 24.52 -0.05
C SER A 408 20.16 25.54 1.06
N LEU A 409 20.90 25.40 2.17
CA LEU A 409 20.86 26.34 3.30
C LEU A 409 21.32 27.75 2.91
N ASP A 410 22.13 27.89 1.85
CA ASP A 410 22.64 29.18 1.39
C ASP A 410 21.59 30.05 0.68
N GLN A 411 20.40 29.50 0.41
CA GLN A 411 19.33 30.23 -0.27
C GLN A 411 18.77 31.34 0.61
N ASP A 412 18.49 32.50 0.01
CA ASP A 412 17.97 33.66 0.75
C ASP A 412 16.62 33.39 1.43
N ARG A 413 15.84 32.42 0.92
CA ARG A 413 14.57 31.98 1.53
C ARG A 413 14.74 31.42 2.94
N PHE A 414 15.96 31.00 3.33
CA PHE A 414 16.28 30.47 4.66
C PHE A 414 17.03 31.46 5.54
N LYS A 415 17.24 32.71 5.11
CA LYS A 415 18.00 33.73 5.87
C LYS A 415 17.11 34.73 6.60
N ALA A 416 15.92 35.03 6.07
CA ALA A 416 15.03 36.06 6.60
C ALA A 416 13.59 35.52 6.76
N PRO A 417 12.87 35.88 7.86
CA PRO A 417 13.24 36.86 8.89
C PRO A 417 14.32 36.37 9.88
N SER A 418 14.36 35.08 10.17
CA SER A 418 15.49 34.39 10.82
C SER A 418 15.57 32.98 10.26
N GLU A 419 16.73 32.34 10.35
CA GLU A 419 16.90 30.96 9.86
C GLU A 419 15.92 29.98 10.50
N ARG A 420 15.70 30.11 11.82
CA ARG A 420 14.78 29.26 12.58
C ARG A 420 13.34 29.40 12.09
N VAL A 421 12.88 30.64 11.88
CA VAL A 421 11.53 30.92 11.40
C VAL A 421 11.38 30.43 9.97
N SER A 422 12.31 30.75 9.09
CA SER A 422 12.23 30.38 7.67
C SER A 422 12.22 28.88 7.45
N ILE A 423 13.11 28.13 8.12
CA ILE A 423 13.13 26.66 8.06
C ILE A 423 11.85 26.09 8.72
N GLY A 424 11.42 26.64 9.86
CA GLY A 424 10.20 26.21 10.54
C GLY A 424 8.94 26.35 9.66
N LEU A 425 8.77 27.51 9.02
CA LEU A 425 7.68 27.76 8.07
C LEU A 425 7.77 26.87 6.84
N PHE A 426 8.99 26.65 6.32
CA PHE A 426 9.22 25.75 5.20
C PHE A 426 8.76 24.32 5.51
N LEU A 427 9.16 23.77 6.66
CA LEU A 427 8.74 22.43 7.08
C LEU A 427 7.23 22.32 7.30
N ARG A 428 6.59 23.39 7.78
CA ARG A 428 5.13 23.47 8.00
C ARG A 428 4.32 23.71 6.73
N HIS A 429 4.97 24.04 5.62
CA HIS A 429 4.28 24.34 4.38
C HIS A 429 3.46 23.11 3.93
N PRO A 430 2.20 23.27 3.46
CA PRO A 430 1.33 22.13 3.10
C PRO A 430 1.88 21.21 2.00
N LYS A 431 2.87 21.66 1.22
CA LYS A 431 3.58 20.79 0.26
C LYS A 431 4.59 19.86 0.94
N MET A 432 5.16 20.28 2.07
CA MET A 432 6.14 19.49 2.83
C MET A 432 5.45 18.64 3.90
N HIS A 433 4.54 19.23 4.66
CA HIS A 433 3.87 18.60 5.78
C HIS A 433 2.36 18.82 5.74
N LYS A 434 1.61 17.73 5.56
CA LYS A 434 0.16 17.71 5.54
C LYS A 434 -0.33 16.37 6.08
N PRO A 435 -0.49 16.23 7.41
CA PRO A 435 -0.92 14.99 8.04
C PRO A 435 -2.28 14.50 7.54
N THR A 436 -3.15 15.40 7.07
CA THR A 436 -4.46 15.05 6.49
C THR A 436 -4.36 14.29 5.17
N SER A 437 -3.26 14.42 4.42
CA SER A 437 -2.91 13.57 3.28
C SER A 437 -1.84 12.53 3.63
N GLY A 438 -1.63 12.30 4.93
CA GLY A 438 -0.57 11.46 5.50
C GLY A 438 0.85 11.96 5.26
N SER A 439 1.06 13.11 4.60
CA SER A 439 2.39 13.58 4.22
C SER A 439 3.09 14.22 5.42
N ASN A 440 4.31 13.82 5.71
CA ASN A 440 5.15 14.42 6.75
C ASN A 440 6.42 14.97 6.12
N TRP A 441 6.92 16.12 6.61
CA TRP A 441 8.12 16.78 6.08
C TRP A 441 9.31 15.82 5.93
N SER A 442 9.53 14.91 6.89
CA SER A 442 10.64 13.95 6.85
C SER A 442 10.47 12.93 5.72
N SER A 443 9.25 12.41 5.53
CA SER A 443 8.92 11.52 4.42
C SER A 443 8.99 12.23 3.05
N SER A 444 8.64 13.51 2.99
CA SER A 444 8.73 14.34 1.79
C SER A 444 10.19 14.58 1.40
N LEU A 445 11.05 14.93 2.36
CA LEU A 445 12.50 15.05 2.13
C LEU A 445 13.12 13.71 1.73
N LEU A 446 12.77 12.62 2.40
CA LEU A 446 13.26 11.28 2.08
C LEU A 446 12.88 10.86 0.65
N PHE A 447 11.62 11.06 0.25
CA PHE A 447 11.19 10.75 -1.11
C PHE A 447 11.91 11.63 -2.14
N SER A 448 12.10 12.92 -1.84
CA SER A 448 12.81 13.85 -2.72
C SER A 448 14.27 13.44 -2.92
N LEU A 449 14.95 13.01 -1.85
CA LEU A 449 16.29 12.43 -1.90
C LEU A 449 16.31 11.19 -2.81
N VAL A 450 15.33 10.29 -2.69
CA VAL A 450 15.22 9.10 -3.58
C VAL A 450 15.04 9.51 -5.04
N CYS A 451 14.16 10.49 -5.32
CA CYS A 451 13.93 10.98 -6.67
C CYS A 451 15.18 11.59 -7.30
N GLU A 452 15.95 12.36 -6.52
CA GLU A 452 17.17 12.99 -6.99
C GLU A 452 18.27 11.96 -7.23
N LEU A 453 18.51 11.06 -6.28
CA LEU A 453 19.46 9.95 -6.43
C LEU A 453 19.14 9.05 -7.62
N THR A 454 17.86 8.86 -7.94
CA THR A 454 17.42 8.06 -9.11
C THR A 454 17.82 8.72 -10.44
N ARG A 455 17.94 10.04 -10.48
CA ARG A 455 18.32 10.81 -11.68
C ARG A 455 19.83 10.91 -11.85
N LEU A 456 20.60 10.81 -10.76
CA LEU A 456 22.05 10.95 -10.77
C LEU A 456 22.72 9.71 -11.39
N ARG A 457 23.80 9.97 -12.13
CA ARG A 457 24.60 8.91 -12.78
C ARG A 457 25.98 8.76 -12.16
N ASP A 458 26.47 9.81 -11.51
CA ASP A 458 27.79 9.88 -10.92
C ASP A 458 27.73 9.73 -9.39
N ILE A 459 28.81 9.15 -8.85
CA ILE A 459 28.93 8.79 -7.44
C ILE A 459 29.21 10.03 -6.59
N ASP A 460 30.04 10.93 -7.08
CA ASP A 460 30.42 12.13 -6.36
C ASP A 460 29.20 13.05 -6.26
N ASP A 461 28.41 13.16 -7.34
CA ASP A 461 27.14 13.91 -7.32
C ASP A 461 26.12 13.29 -6.36
N ALA A 462 26.02 11.95 -6.33
CA ALA A 462 25.14 11.27 -5.37
C ALA A 462 25.57 11.46 -3.92
N THR A 463 26.88 11.51 -3.66
CA THR A 463 27.44 11.76 -2.33
C THR A 463 27.12 13.18 -1.88
N LYS A 464 27.39 14.18 -2.73
CA LYS A 464 27.02 15.59 -2.48
C LYS A 464 25.52 15.76 -2.26
N CYS A 465 24.70 15.02 -3.01
CA CYS A 465 23.25 15.03 -2.83
C CYS A 465 22.88 14.59 -1.40
N ILE A 466 23.38 13.45 -0.93
CA ILE A 466 23.11 12.97 0.44
C ILE A 466 23.63 13.94 1.49
N GLU A 467 24.85 14.46 1.34
CA GLU A 467 25.44 15.45 2.24
C GLU A 467 24.55 16.68 2.37
N ARG A 468 23.96 17.15 1.27
CA ARG A 468 23.06 18.30 1.27
C ARG A 468 21.76 18.06 2.04
N TYR A 469 21.11 16.91 1.84
CA TYR A 469 19.91 16.55 2.63
C TYR A 469 20.25 16.32 4.10
N ASN A 470 21.41 15.73 4.39
CA ASN A 470 21.90 15.54 5.76
C ASN A 470 22.21 16.87 6.44
N ALA A 471 22.89 17.80 5.77
CA ALA A 471 23.20 19.12 6.30
C ALA A 471 21.91 19.89 6.64
N PHE A 472 20.94 19.90 5.73
CA PHE A 472 19.63 20.51 5.98
C PHE A 472 18.92 19.87 7.18
N THR A 473 18.88 18.54 7.25
CA THR A 473 18.20 17.83 8.35
C THR A 473 18.94 18.02 9.68
N THR A 474 20.27 18.06 9.67
CA THR A 474 21.09 18.38 10.86
C THR A 474 20.72 19.76 11.38
N ARG A 475 20.58 20.74 10.49
CA ARG A 475 20.17 22.09 10.87
C ARG A 475 18.75 22.13 11.47
N VAL A 476 17.82 21.34 10.93
CA VAL A 476 16.47 21.16 11.51
C VAL A 476 16.54 20.62 12.95
N ASP A 477 17.45 19.68 13.22
CA ASP A 477 17.65 19.07 14.54
C ASP A 477 18.31 20.05 15.53
N GLU A 478 19.38 20.73 15.12
CA GLU A 478 20.06 21.76 15.92
C GLU A 478 19.12 22.91 16.32
N LEU A 479 18.20 23.26 15.42
CA LEU A 479 17.15 24.24 15.68
C LEU A 479 15.96 23.62 16.42
N GLY A 480 15.96 22.34 16.80
CA GLY A 480 14.86 21.71 17.55
C GLY A 480 13.50 21.89 16.87
N LEU A 481 13.46 21.88 15.54
CA LEU A 481 12.25 22.18 14.77
C LEU A 481 11.37 20.94 14.56
N GLY A 482 11.92 19.73 14.71
CA GLY A 482 11.24 18.46 14.39
C GLY A 482 9.82 18.34 14.95
N ASP A 483 9.66 18.56 16.27
CA ASP A 483 8.37 18.46 16.97
C ASP A 483 7.53 19.74 16.86
N THR A 484 8.15 20.87 16.50
CA THR A 484 7.45 22.16 16.39
C THR A 484 6.59 22.25 15.14
N VAL A 485 6.80 21.40 14.13
CA VAL A 485 6.04 21.43 12.86
C VAL A 485 4.55 21.18 13.08
N GLU A 486 4.20 20.33 14.05
CA GLU A 486 2.79 20.00 14.37
C GLU A 486 2.20 20.88 15.47
N ALA A 487 3.00 21.75 16.10
CA ALA A 487 2.55 22.61 17.18
C ALA A 487 1.44 23.56 16.70
N LYS A 488 0.33 23.65 17.45
CA LYS A 488 -0.71 24.65 17.18
C LYS A 488 -0.18 26.06 17.54
N PRO A 489 -0.69 27.11 16.88
CA PRO A 489 -0.43 28.48 17.32
C PRO A 489 -0.78 28.67 18.80
N LEU A 490 0.07 29.38 19.55
CA LEU A 490 -0.16 29.67 20.98
C LEU A 490 -1.47 30.43 21.25
N LEU A 491 -1.91 31.23 20.27
CA LEU A 491 -3.19 31.95 20.29
C LEU A 491 -4.12 31.40 19.20
N ASN A 492 -5.38 31.19 19.54
CA ASN A 492 -6.41 30.81 18.57
C ASN A 492 -7.11 32.04 17.96
N GLY A 493 -7.92 31.83 16.92
CA GLY A 493 -8.59 32.93 16.21
C GLY A 493 -9.50 33.80 17.09
N ASN A 494 -10.18 33.20 18.08
CA ASN A 494 -11.03 33.97 19.00
C ASN A 494 -10.21 34.82 19.95
N GLU A 495 -9.07 34.31 20.42
CA GLU A 495 -8.14 35.02 21.29
C GLU A 495 -7.50 36.20 20.56
N VAL A 496 -7.02 35.98 19.33
CA VAL A 496 -6.51 37.06 18.47
C VAL A 496 -7.57 38.15 18.31
N VAL A 497 -8.79 37.78 17.91
CA VAL A 497 -9.89 38.73 17.71
C VAL A 497 -10.24 39.49 18.99
N GLY A 498 -10.21 38.82 20.15
CA GLY A 498 -10.45 39.45 21.45
C GLY A 498 -9.35 40.44 21.86
N LEU A 499 -8.11 40.23 21.43
CA LEU A 499 -6.96 41.08 21.77
C LEU A 499 -6.82 42.32 20.91
N VAL A 500 -7.05 42.20 19.60
CA VAL A 500 -6.84 43.31 18.64
C VAL A 500 -8.14 43.97 18.17
N GLY A 501 -9.29 43.44 18.59
CA GLY A 501 -10.61 43.96 18.25
C GLY A 501 -11.03 43.70 16.80
N GLY A 502 -12.35 43.57 16.58
CA GLY A 502 -12.95 43.39 15.25
C GLY A 502 -13.82 42.14 15.14
N LYS A 503 -14.38 41.90 13.96
CA LYS A 503 -15.08 40.64 13.65
C LYS A 503 -14.11 39.65 13.00
N PRO A 504 -14.22 38.33 13.27
CA PRO A 504 -13.41 37.33 12.60
C PRO A 504 -13.50 37.46 11.08
N GLY A 505 -12.36 37.36 10.39
CA GLY A 505 -12.27 37.52 8.94
C GLY A 505 -10.97 36.97 8.36
N PRO A 506 -10.72 37.13 7.04
CA PRO A 506 -9.50 36.64 6.41
C PRO A 506 -8.20 37.21 7.02
N TRP A 507 -8.25 38.44 7.53
CA TRP A 507 -7.17 39.07 8.28
C TRP A 507 -6.74 38.27 9.52
N THR A 508 -7.67 37.53 10.14
CA THR A 508 -7.38 36.72 11.34
C THR A 508 -6.34 35.65 11.01
N LYS A 509 -6.35 35.09 9.79
CA LYS A 509 -5.32 34.13 9.34
C LYS A 509 -3.94 34.80 9.25
N ILE A 510 -3.87 36.01 8.70
CA ILE A 510 -2.62 36.76 8.56
C ILE A 510 -1.98 37.01 9.93
N VAL A 511 -2.79 37.38 10.93
CA VAL A 511 -2.29 37.58 12.30
C VAL A 511 -1.90 36.26 12.97
N LEU A 512 -2.65 35.17 12.73
CA LEU A 512 -2.27 33.83 13.20
C LEU A 512 -0.95 33.35 12.59
N ASP A 513 -0.68 33.68 11.32
CA ASP A 513 0.59 33.38 10.66
C ASP A 513 1.74 34.17 11.33
N LYS A 514 1.53 35.44 11.69
CA LYS A 514 2.49 36.23 12.50
C LYS A 514 2.70 35.69 13.92
N VAL A 515 1.65 35.21 14.58
CA VAL A 515 1.74 34.53 15.89
C VAL A 515 2.61 33.28 15.77
N LEU A 516 2.47 32.53 14.68
CA LEU A 516 3.28 31.36 14.41
C LEU A 516 4.76 31.73 14.16
N GLU A 517 5.02 32.80 13.40
CA GLU A 517 6.37 33.34 13.22
C GLU A 517 7.01 33.70 14.57
N TRP A 518 6.28 34.41 15.43
CA TRP A 518 6.76 34.75 16.77
C TRP A 518 7.06 33.51 17.61
N GLN A 519 6.18 32.50 17.57
CA GLN A 519 6.35 31.23 18.29
C GLN A 519 7.58 30.46 17.80
N LEU A 520 7.87 30.51 16.50
CA LEU A 520 9.08 29.91 15.95
C LEU A 520 10.34 30.66 16.38
N GLU A 521 10.29 31.99 16.44
CA GLU A 521 11.40 32.83 16.90
C GLU A 521 11.70 32.67 18.40
N HIS A 522 10.67 32.43 19.21
CA HIS A 522 10.76 32.34 20.68
C HIS A 522 10.42 30.93 21.19
N PRO A 523 11.33 29.94 21.09
CA PRO A 523 11.05 28.55 21.43
C PRO A 523 10.70 28.31 22.90
N LEU A 524 11.12 29.20 23.81
CA LEU A 524 10.78 29.17 25.24
C LEU A 524 9.63 30.12 25.59
N GLY A 525 9.08 30.83 24.60
CA GLY A 525 7.98 31.78 24.79
C GLY A 525 6.68 31.06 25.12
N ASP A 526 6.01 31.53 26.16
CA ASP A 526 4.70 31.01 26.54
C ASP A 526 3.55 31.84 25.94
N LYS A 527 2.32 31.40 26.23
CA LYS A 527 1.12 32.08 25.74
C LYS A 527 0.95 33.49 26.30
N ALA A 528 1.44 33.76 27.52
CA ALA A 528 1.35 35.08 28.13
C ALA A 528 2.29 36.07 27.42
N ALA A 529 3.53 35.68 27.21
CA ALA A 529 4.51 36.46 26.45
C ALA A 529 4.04 36.73 25.00
N CYS A 530 3.45 35.73 24.34
CA CYS A 530 2.86 35.91 23.00
C CYS A 530 1.69 36.90 22.99
N THR A 531 0.86 36.87 24.04
CA THR A 531 -0.27 37.79 24.21
C THR A 531 0.20 39.23 24.38
N ASP A 532 1.23 39.45 25.19
CA ASP A 532 1.77 40.78 25.45
C ASP A 532 2.46 41.35 24.20
N TRP A 533 3.23 40.52 23.49
CA TRP A 533 3.78 40.88 22.18
C TRP A 533 2.69 41.30 21.18
N LEU A 534 1.63 40.52 21.04
CA LEU A 534 0.57 40.84 20.07
C LEU A 534 -0.14 42.16 20.40
N LYS A 535 -0.36 42.45 21.68
CA LYS A 535 -0.90 43.75 22.12
C LYS A 535 0.05 44.89 21.79
N GLU A 536 1.36 44.70 22.00
CA GLU A 536 2.37 45.72 21.68
C GLU A 536 2.43 46.01 20.18
N GLU A 537 2.46 44.98 19.34
CA GLU A 537 2.46 45.11 17.88
C GLU A 537 1.21 45.83 17.36
N TYR A 538 0.05 45.55 17.96
CA TYR A 538 -1.20 46.22 17.65
C TYR A 538 -1.20 47.69 18.09
N ASN A 539 -0.83 47.96 19.34
CA ASN A 539 -0.78 49.32 19.90
C ASN A 539 0.23 50.22 19.16
N SER A 540 1.34 49.63 18.70
CA SER A 540 2.37 50.31 17.92
C SER A 540 2.03 50.43 16.43
N GLN A 541 0.83 49.99 16.01
CA GLN A 541 0.36 49.97 14.62
C GLN A 541 1.23 49.16 13.64
N ARG A 542 2.13 48.29 14.14
CA ARG A 542 2.91 47.34 13.31
C ARG A 542 2.04 46.19 12.78
N ILE A 543 0.95 45.90 13.49
CA ILE A 543 -0.18 45.10 12.99
C ILE A 543 -1.40 46.01 12.91
N ASN A 544 -1.66 46.57 11.73
CA ASN A 544 -2.85 47.39 11.48
C ASN A 544 -4.02 46.51 10.98
N VAL A 545 -4.92 46.14 11.90
CA VAL A 545 -6.09 45.30 11.58
C VAL A 545 -7.02 45.97 10.56
N GLN A 546 -7.16 47.30 10.59
CA GLN A 546 -8.03 48.02 9.68
C GLN A 546 -7.52 47.95 8.24
N GLU A 547 -6.22 48.14 8.04
CA GLU A 547 -5.55 47.97 6.74
C GLU A 547 -5.61 46.52 6.25
N LEU A 548 -5.45 45.54 7.15
CA LEU A 548 -5.60 44.12 6.81
C LEU A 548 -7.05 43.76 6.43
N VAL A 549 -8.05 44.37 7.06
CA VAL A 549 -9.46 44.20 6.69
C VAL A 549 -9.74 44.81 5.32
N GLU A 550 -9.24 46.01 5.04
CA GLU A 550 -9.41 46.70 3.76
C GLU A 550 -8.72 45.94 2.61
N SER A 551 -7.47 45.52 2.80
CA SER A 551 -6.73 44.71 1.80
C SER A 551 -7.38 43.36 1.51
N THR A 552 -7.93 42.69 2.53
CA THR A 552 -8.56 41.37 2.35
C THR A 552 -10.03 41.43 1.89
N SER A 553 -10.71 42.57 2.04
CA SER A 553 -12.08 42.77 1.56
C SER A 553 -12.15 43.14 0.07
N GLY A 554 -11.08 43.72 -0.49
CA GLY A 554 -10.93 43.98 -1.93
C GLY A 554 -10.89 42.71 -2.80
N SER A 555 -10.34 41.60 -2.30
CA SER A 555 -10.27 40.32 -3.04
C SER A 555 -11.63 39.64 -3.29
N LYS A 556 -12.71 40.06 -2.63
CA LYS A 556 -14.06 39.51 -2.89
C LYS A 556 -14.80 40.18 -4.05
N ARG A 557 -14.34 41.32 -4.58
CA ARG A 557 -15.06 42.09 -5.62
C ARG A 557 -14.70 41.78 -7.07
N VAL A 558 -13.73 40.90 -7.33
CA VAL A 558 -13.29 40.55 -8.71
C VAL A 558 -13.82 39.19 -9.21
N GLN A 559 -14.61 38.45 -8.42
CA GLN A 559 -15.31 37.23 -8.88
C GLN A 559 -16.82 37.27 -8.62
N ALA A 560 -17.47 38.38 -9.00
CA ALA A 560 -18.92 38.44 -9.11
C ALA A 560 -19.30 39.16 -10.41
N GLY A 561 -18.95 38.53 -11.54
CA GLY A 561 -19.45 38.86 -12.86
C GLY A 561 -19.84 37.55 -13.55
N GLU A 562 -21.12 37.45 -13.88
CA GLU A 562 -21.77 36.41 -14.70
C GLU A 562 -22.13 35.07 -14.02
N GLY A 563 -23.42 34.90 -13.73
CA GLY A 563 -24.00 33.57 -13.46
C GLY A 563 -25.27 33.56 -12.60
N GLY A 564 -26.40 33.98 -13.17
CA GLY A 564 -27.76 33.49 -12.90
C GLY A 564 -28.20 33.21 -11.47
N THR A 565 -29.08 34.07 -10.96
CA THR A 565 -29.98 33.78 -9.82
C THR A 565 -30.77 32.50 -10.04
N SER A 566 -30.60 31.49 -9.18
CA SER A 566 -31.62 30.47 -8.96
C SER A 566 -31.75 30.13 -7.48
N LYS A 567 -32.90 30.51 -6.91
CA LYS A 567 -33.29 30.25 -5.53
C LYS A 567 -33.44 28.74 -5.31
N LYS A 568 -32.65 28.16 -4.41
CA LYS A 568 -32.92 26.83 -3.84
C LYS A 568 -34.15 26.92 -2.92
N VAL A 569 -35.27 26.38 -3.37
CA VAL A 569 -36.38 25.96 -2.50
C VAL A 569 -35.98 24.65 -1.85
N LYS A 570 -36.17 24.55 -0.52
CA LYS A 570 -35.96 23.34 0.28
C LYS A 570 -36.91 22.23 -0.17
N ARG A 571 -36.37 21.03 -0.36
CA ARG A 571 -36.97 19.78 0.12
C ARG A 571 -35.88 18.78 0.42
#